data_AF-V8AMD0-F1
#
_entry.id   AF-V8AMD0-F1
#
_cell.length_a   1.000
_cell.length_b   1.000
_cell.length_c   1.000
_cell.angle_alpha   90.00
_cell.angle_beta   90.00
_cell.angle_gamma   90.00
#
_symmetry.space_group_name_H-M   'P 1'
#
loop_
_entity.id
_entity.type
_entity.pdbx_description
1 polymer ?
#
loop_
_entity_poly.entity_id
_entity_poly.type
_entity_poly.pdbx_seq_one_letter_code
_entity_poly.pdbx_strand_id
1 'polypeptide(L)' 'MNPEELSDAKHAIAVLGSKFIEQIDYQLPNGDERHIALIEKKKETPKKYPRKAGTPNKKPL' A
#
# COMPACT_ATOMS: atom_id res chain seq x y z
N MET A 1 5.61 -1.37 -8.46
CA MET A 1 5.69 -2.21 -7.25
C MET A 1 5.95 -3.60 -7.77
N ASN A 2 6.95 -4.28 -7.24
CA ASN A 2 7.25 -5.63 -7.74
C ASN A 2 6.21 -6.63 -7.17
N PRO A 3 6.11 -7.86 -7.72
CA PRO A 3 5.11 -8.83 -7.28
C PRO A 3 5.23 -9.23 -5.81
N GLU A 4 6.44 -9.21 -5.25
CA GLU A 4 6.73 -9.56 -3.85
C GLU A 4 6.19 -8.48 -2.90
N GLU A 5 6.49 -7.20 -3.17
CA GLU A 5 5.95 -6.07 -2.42
C GLU A 5 4.42 -6.06 -2.43
N LEU A 6 3.79 -6.41 -3.56
CA LEU A 6 2.34 -6.51 -3.67
C LEU A 6 1.77 -7.67 -2.87
N SER A 7 2.48 -8.80 -2.82
CA SER A 7 2.08 -9.92 -1.98
C SER A 7 2.09 -9.52 -0.50
N ASP A 8 3.15 -8.86 -0.05
CA ASP A 8 3.31 -8.44 1.35
C ASP A 8 2.29 -7.37 1.74
N ALA A 9 2.05 -6.39 0.85
CA ALA A 9 1.13 -5.30 1.11
C ALA A 9 -0.36 -5.71 1.15
N LYS A 10 -0.75 -6.83 0.51
CA LYS A 10 -2.16 -7.28 0.44
C LYS A 10 -2.78 -7.41 1.83
N HIS A 11 -2.04 -7.99 2.78
CA HIS A 11 -2.51 -8.15 4.15
C HIS A 11 -2.75 -6.79 4.82
N ALA A 12 -1.76 -5.88 4.74
CA ALA A 12 -1.86 -4.54 5.30
C ALA A 12 -3.02 -3.74 4.71
N ILE A 13 -3.21 -3.79 3.39
CA ILE A 13 -4.29 -3.10 2.67
C ILE A 13 -5.66 -3.58 3.18
N ALA A 14 -5.85 -4.89 3.32
CA ALA A 14 -7.10 -5.46 3.83
C ALA A 14 -7.34 -5.10 5.31
N VAL A 15 -6.32 -5.20 6.15
CA VAL A 15 -6.37 -4.87 7.59
C VAL A 15 -6.74 -3.39 7.82
N LEU A 16 -6.27 -2.51 6.94
CA LEU A 16 -6.59 -1.08 6.97
C LEU A 16 -7.94 -0.74 6.31
N GLY A 17 -8.74 -1.73 5.93
CA GLY A 17 -10.09 -1.55 5.39
C GLY A 17 -10.12 -1.05 3.94
N SER A 18 -9.07 -1.31 3.17
CA SER A 18 -8.93 -0.88 1.79
C SER A 18 -8.83 -2.08 0.85
N LYS A 19 -8.93 -1.82 -0.46
CA LYS A 19 -8.78 -2.81 -1.52
C LYS A 19 -7.80 -2.29 -2.58
N PHE A 20 -6.84 -3.12 -2.97
CA PHE A 20 -6.00 -2.86 -4.13
C PHE A 20 -6.85 -2.98 -5.40
N ILE A 21 -6.82 -1.95 -6.24
CA ILE A 21 -7.57 -1.90 -7.49
C ILE A 21 -6.67 -2.32 -8.63
N GLU A 22 -5.59 -1.58 -8.85
CA GLU A 22 -4.65 -1.84 -9.93
C GLU A 22 -3.31 -1.14 -9.67
N GLN A 23 -2.31 -1.52 -10.46
CA GLN A 23 -1.05 -0.80 -10.57
C GLN A 23 -0.97 -0.22 -11.98
N ILE A 24 -0.63 1.07 -12.04
CA ILE A 24 -0.41 1.80 -13.28
C ILE A 24 1.09 2.02 -13.42
N ASP A 25 1.66 1.48 -14.48
CA ASP A 25 3.05 1.72 -14.84
C ASP A 25 3.13 3.05 -15.61
N TYR A 26 4.04 3.92 -15.18
CA TYR A 26 4.17 5.27 -15.70
C TYR A 26 5.64 5.60 -15.95
N GLN A 27 5.95 6.08 -17.15
CA GLN A 27 7.28 6.54 -17.49
C GLN A 27 7.33 8.07 -17.40
N LEU A 28 8.28 8.58 -16.62
CA LEU A 28 8.52 10.01 -16.52
C LEU A 28 9.18 10.55 -17.80
N PRO A 29 9.04 11.86 -18.09
CA PRO A 29 9.67 12.47 -19.26
C PRO A 29 11.20 12.35 -19.30
N ASN A 30 11.86 12.13 -18.15
CA ASN A 30 13.30 11.89 -18.04
C ASN A 30 13.69 10.43 -18.29
N GLY A 31 12.74 9.55 -18.61
CA GLY A 31 12.95 8.13 -18.88
C GLY A 31 12.80 7.23 -17.66
N ASP A 32 12.71 7.78 -16.44
CA ASP A 32 12.59 7.00 -15.22
C ASP A 32 11.23 6.27 -15.12
N GLU A 33 11.27 5.02 -14.67
CA GLU A 33 10.06 4.25 -14.37
C GLU A 33 9.45 4.64 -13.02
N ARG A 34 8.12 4.72 -12.98
CA ARG A 34 7.31 4.89 -11.79
C ARG A 34 6.15 3.91 -11.83
N HIS A 35 5.73 3.49 -10.64
CA HIS A 35 4.56 2.63 -10.48
C HIS A 35 3.61 3.30 -9.51
N ILE A 36 2.35 3.42 -9.91
CA ILE A 36 1.28 4.01 -9.11
C ILE A 36 0.37 2.89 -8.65
N ALA A 37 0.27 2.66 -7.35
CA ALA A 37 -0.67 1.69 -6.79
C ALA A 37 -2.00 2.40 -6.44
N LEU A 38 -3.08 2.03 -7.12
CA LEU A 38 -4.41 2.54 -6.86
C LEU A 38 -5.08 1.71 -5.76
N ILE A 39 -5.35 2.33 -4.61
CA ILE A 39 -5.94 1.67 -3.45
C ILE A 39 -7.22 2.42 -3.07
N GLU A 40 -8.33 1.70 -3.01
CA GLU A 40 -9.64 2.26 -2.70
C GLU A 40 -10.04 1.97 -1.25
N LYS A 41 -10.55 2.98 -0.56
CA LYS A 41 -11.07 2.83 0.81
C LYS A 41 -12.46 2.20 0.78
N LYS A 42 -12.60 0.98 1.30
CA LYS A 42 -13.88 0.25 1.30
C LYS A 42 -14.61 0.25 2.63
N LYS A 43 -13.88 0.36 3.75
CA LYS A 43 -14.41 0.32 5.12
C LYS A 43 -13.62 1.26 6.02
N GLU A 44 -14.18 1.65 7.15
CA GLU A 44 -13.45 2.42 8.16
C GLU A 44 -12.17 1.70 8.61
N THR A 45 -11.12 2.48 8.90
CA THR A 45 -9.89 1.92 9.47
C THR A 45 -10.15 1.52 10.92
N PRO A 46 -9.78 0.30 11.37
CA PRO A 46 -9.92 -0.06 12.78
C PRO A 46 -9.21 0.95 13.71
N LYS A 47 -9.84 1.31 14.84
CA LYS A 47 -9.34 2.32 15.80
C LYS A 47 -7.94 2.05 16.37
N LYS A 48 -7.43 0.81 16.25
CA LYS A 48 -6.06 0.42 16.63
C LYS A 48 -4.98 0.94 15.68
N TYR A 49 -5.37 1.58 14.56
CA TYR A 49 -4.46 2.19 13.60
C TYR A 49 -4.68 3.71 13.50
N PRO A 50 -3.62 4.50 13.26
CA PRO A 50 -2.22 4.08 13.13
C PRO A 50 -1.65 3.54 14.45
N ARG A 51 -0.70 2.61 14.36
CA ARG A 51 0.03 2.13 15.55
C ARG A 51 0.92 3.26 16.09
N LYS A 52 1.41 3.10 17.33
CA LYS A 52 2.37 4.04 17.96
C LYS A 52 3.51 4.39 17.01
N ALA A 53 3.94 5.64 17.03
CA ALA A 53 5.03 6.16 16.21
C ALA A 53 6.25 5.21 16.23
N GLY A 54 6.87 5.01 15.06
CA GLY A 54 7.99 4.08 14.87
C GLY A 54 7.61 2.60 14.79
N THR A 55 6.45 2.17 15.29
CA THR A 55 5.99 0.76 15.18
C THR A 55 5.72 0.34 13.73
N PRO A 56 5.10 1.17 12.86
CA PRO A 56 4.92 0.84 11.44
C PRO A 56 6.22 0.45 10.73
N ASN A 57 7.31 1.18 10.99
CA ASN A 57 8.61 0.92 10.38
C ASN A 57 9.32 -0.29 11.01
N LYS A 58 9.28 -0.43 12.34
CA LYS A 58 9.97 -1.52 13.06
C LYS A 58 9.30 -2.88 12.90
N LYS A 59 7.97 -2.92 12.75
CA LYS A 59 7.19 -4.14 12.63
C LYS A 59 6.10 -3.92 11.58
N PRO A 60 6.40 -3.97 10.27
CA PRO A 60 5.40 -3.83 9.22
C PRO A 60 4.21 -4.79 9.39
N LEU A 61 3.09 -4.47 8.73
CA LEU A 61 1.91 -5.34 8.70
C LEU A 61 2.02 -6.38 7.59
#